data_AF-A0A938RZS4-F1
#
_entry.id   AF-A0A938RZS4-F1
#
_cell.length_a   1.000
_cell.length_b   1.000
_cell.length_c   1.000
_cell.angle_alpha   90.00
_cell.angle_beta   90.00
_cell.angle_gamma   90.00
#
_symmetry.space_group_name_H-M   'P 1'
#
loop_
_entity.id
_entity.type
_entity.pdbx_description
1 polymer ?
#
loop_
_entity_poly.entity_id
_entity_poly.type
_entity_poly.pdbx_seq_one_letter_code
_entity_poly.pdbx_strand_id
1 'polypeptide(L)'
;MEKIAILTSTSPLRKTTTRGGATKQRLNMQACFDLADRFDVVIIGSLAHDQVFEYLERHLSREVRPKFRLYGRAFFHSFSTPEVLRTTDDPRDAGWQRILSENNIEFEVLRSRLGADNRYRQEKFEWRNLGTFVTDPRVTLVTGGEGQLFYETPSAANR
;
A
#
# COMPACT_ATOMS: atom_id res chain seq x y z
N MET A 1 11.46 -2.54 -17.68
CA MET A 1 10.22 -2.92 -16.99
C MET A 1 10.10 -2.02 -15.78
N GLU A 2 9.00 -1.27 -15.67
CA GLU A 2 8.76 -0.34 -14.55
C GLU A 2 8.73 -1.11 -13.22
N LYS A 3 9.39 -0.61 -12.19
CA LYS A 3 9.41 -1.19 -10.84
C LYS A 3 8.48 -0.40 -9.92
N ILE A 4 7.54 -1.09 -9.27
CA ILE A 4 6.50 -0.47 -8.44
C ILE A 4 6.68 -0.91 -6.99
N ALA A 5 6.77 0.03 -6.06
CA ALA A 5 6.66 -0.22 -4.63
C ALA A 5 5.23 0.07 -4.15
N ILE A 6 4.66 -0.81 -3.33
CA ILE A 6 3.38 -0.57 -2.64
C ILE A 6 3.61 -0.60 -1.13
N LEU A 7 3.22 0.47 -0.46
CA LEU A 7 3.22 0.59 0.99
C LEU A 7 1.77 0.70 1.49
N THR A 8 1.37 -0.21 2.36
CA THR A 8 0.04 -0.19 3.01
C THR A 8 0.00 0.61 4.31
N SER A 9 1.14 1.20 4.68
CA SER A 9 1.34 1.95 5.90
C SER A 9 2.44 2.99 5.70
N THR A 10 2.31 4.12 6.37
CA THR A 10 3.40 5.13 6.45
C THR A 10 4.42 4.81 7.55
N SER A 11 4.23 3.76 8.38
CA SER A 11 5.18 3.37 9.43
C SER A 11 6.64 3.29 8.97
N PRO A 12 6.98 2.61 7.85
CA PRO A 12 8.36 2.52 7.36
C PRO A 12 9.01 3.87 7.09
N LEU A 13 8.20 4.86 6.73
CA LEU A 13 8.66 6.20 6.36
C LEU A 13 8.73 7.14 7.56
N ARG A 14 8.37 6.70 8.76
CA ARG A 14 8.40 7.51 9.95
C ARG A 14 9.69 7.28 10.74
N LYS A 15 10.09 8.26 11.53
CA LYS A 15 11.19 8.20 12.49
C LYS A 15 10.83 9.04 13.70
N THR A 16 10.85 8.43 14.86
CA THR A 16 10.60 9.07 16.13
C THR A 16 11.93 9.57 16.66
N THR A 17 11.93 10.83 17.07
CA THR A 17 13.07 11.48 17.69
C THR A 17 12.64 12.00 19.05
N THR A 18 13.36 11.60 20.09
CA THR A 18 13.18 12.15 21.44
C THR A 18 14.26 13.18 21.69
N ARG A 19 13.86 14.43 21.97
CA ARG A 19 14.80 15.52 22.32
C ARG A 19 14.25 16.29 23.50
N GLY A 20 14.99 16.32 24.61
CA GLY A 20 14.60 17.04 25.82
C GLY A 20 13.28 16.56 26.45
N GLY A 21 13.02 15.25 26.46
CA GLY A 21 11.78 14.67 27.01
C GLY A 21 10.55 14.74 26.10
N ALA A 22 10.62 15.48 24.99
CA ALA A 22 9.55 15.50 23.99
C ALA A 22 9.81 14.47 22.88
N THR A 23 8.81 13.62 22.62
CA THR A 23 8.81 12.66 21.52
C THR A 23 8.13 13.29 20.29
N LYS A 24 8.86 13.41 19.18
CA LYS A 24 8.32 13.89 17.90
C LYS A 24 8.50 12.84 16.82
N GLN A 25 7.40 12.45 16.18
CA GLN A 25 7.45 11.64 14.97
C GLN A 25 7.69 12.55 13.76
N ARG A 26 8.68 12.20 12.94
CA ARG A 26 9.06 12.92 11.73
C ARG A 26 9.11 11.94 10.56
N LEU A 27 9.12 12.48 9.35
CA LEU A 27 9.34 11.69 8.15
C LEU A 27 10.84 11.36 8.01
N ASN A 28 11.13 10.11 7.67
CA ASN A 28 12.46 9.64 7.31
C ASN A 28 12.70 9.88 5.83
N MET A 29 13.21 11.07 5.48
CA MET A 29 13.46 11.44 4.09
C MET A 29 14.45 10.50 3.39
N GLN A 30 15.41 9.92 4.12
CA GLN A 30 16.32 8.94 3.55
C GLN A 30 15.56 7.73 3.02
N ALA A 31 14.64 7.17 3.80
CA ALA A 31 13.81 6.05 3.35
C ALA A 31 12.95 6.41 2.11
N CYS A 32 12.48 7.66 2.01
CA CYS A 32 11.79 8.12 0.82
C CYS A 32 12.71 8.17 -0.41
N PHE A 33 13.94 8.64 -0.26
CA PHE A 33 14.93 8.64 -1.34
C PHE A 33 15.38 7.23 -1.73
N ASP A 34 15.62 6.36 -0.76
CA ASP A 34 15.97 4.96 -1.01
C ASP A 34 14.89 4.24 -1.83
N LEU A 35 13.60 4.55 -1.58
CA LEU A 35 12.49 4.06 -2.40
C LEU A 35 12.50 4.67 -3.79
N ALA A 36 12.71 5.98 -3.90
CA ALA A 36 12.76 6.69 -5.18
C ALA A 36 13.91 6.24 -6.09
N ASP A 37 15.04 5.83 -5.51
CA ASP A 37 16.19 5.33 -6.26
C ASP A 37 15.95 3.91 -6.77
N ARG A 38 15.21 3.09 -6.01
CA ARG A 38 14.97 1.69 -6.33
C ARG A 38 13.76 1.44 -7.23
N PHE A 39 12.76 2.32 -7.17
CA PHE A 39 11.47 2.15 -7.83
C PHE A 39 11.13 3.35 -8.73
N ASP A 40 10.45 3.05 -9.84
CA ASP A 40 9.94 4.06 -10.76
C ASP A 40 8.65 4.70 -10.24
N VAL A 41 7.85 3.90 -9.52
CA VAL A 41 6.59 4.33 -8.89
C VAL A 41 6.54 3.83 -7.45
N VAL A 42 6.15 4.71 -6.53
CA VAL A 42 5.95 4.41 -5.10
C VAL A 42 4.51 4.75 -4.74
N ILE A 43 3.68 3.73 -4.52
CA ILE A 43 2.28 3.86 -4.12
C ILE A 43 2.21 3.73 -2.60
N ILE A 44 1.59 4.71 -1.94
CA ILE A 44 1.37 4.67 -0.49
C ILE A 44 -0.11 4.85 -0.22
N GLY A 45 -0.75 3.81 0.31
CA GLY A 45 -2.12 3.87 0.79
C GLY A 45 -2.17 3.60 2.29
N SER A 46 -2.70 4.52 3.10
CA SER A 46 -2.99 4.19 4.51
C SER A 46 -4.04 5.11 5.14
N LEU A 47 -4.55 4.71 6.31
CA LEU A 47 -5.43 5.53 7.15
C LEU A 47 -4.67 6.55 8.03
N ALA A 48 -3.37 6.77 7.78
CA ALA A 48 -2.63 7.85 8.42
C ALA A 48 -3.29 9.20 8.11
N HIS A 49 -3.16 10.17 9.03
CA HIS A 49 -3.74 11.49 8.84
C HIS A 49 -3.25 12.14 7.54
N ASP A 50 -4.12 12.80 6.77
CA ASP A 50 -3.79 13.35 5.45
C ASP A 50 -2.62 14.34 5.48
N GLN A 51 -2.45 15.06 6.59
CA GLN A 51 -1.28 15.89 6.88
C GLN A 51 0.08 15.16 6.71
N VAL A 52 0.16 13.85 6.93
CA VAL A 52 1.39 13.07 6.69
C VAL A 52 1.72 13.03 5.20
N PHE A 53 0.70 12.89 4.36
CA PHE A 53 0.83 12.85 2.90
C PHE A 53 1.07 14.24 2.32
N GLU A 54 0.38 15.27 2.82
CA GLU A 54 0.69 16.66 2.48
C GLU A 54 2.14 17.03 2.86
N TYR A 55 2.60 16.55 4.01
CA TYR A 55 3.98 16.76 4.44
C TYR A 55 4.96 16.06 3.49
N LEU A 56 4.71 14.81 3.11
CA LEU A 56 5.47 14.09 2.09
C LEU A 56 5.56 14.90 0.80
N GLU A 57 4.42 15.29 0.23
CA GLU A 57 4.36 16.02 -1.04
C GLU A 57 5.15 17.33 -1.01
N ARG A 58 5.05 18.09 0.09
CA ARG A 58 5.76 19.37 0.26
C ARG A 58 7.27 19.21 0.40
N HIS A 59 7.75 18.13 1.02
CA HIS A 59 9.17 17.96 1.37
C HIS A 59 9.94 17.04 0.42
N LEU A 60 9.27 16.25 -0.41
CA LEU A 60 9.92 15.53 -1.51
C LEU A 60 10.47 16.53 -2.53
N SER A 61 11.67 16.25 -3.04
CA SER A 61 12.30 17.05 -4.10
C SER A 61 11.44 17.02 -5.37
N ARG A 62 11.59 18.05 -6.22
CA ARG A 62 10.81 18.15 -7.48
C ARG A 62 11.02 16.95 -8.40
N GLU A 63 12.19 16.34 -8.37
CA GLU A 63 12.56 15.17 -9.17
C GLU A 63 11.92 13.88 -8.65
N VAL A 64 11.81 13.74 -7.33
CA VAL A 64 11.30 12.53 -6.68
C VAL A 64 9.77 12.53 -6.57
N ARG A 65 9.17 13.70 -6.34
CA ARG A 65 7.72 13.86 -6.11
C ARG A 65 6.84 13.15 -7.15
N PRO A 66 7.11 13.21 -8.47
CA PRO A 66 6.26 12.55 -9.47
C PRO A 66 6.22 11.02 -9.35
N LYS A 67 7.20 10.40 -8.69
CA LYS A 67 7.23 8.95 -8.46
C LYS A 67 6.23 8.51 -7.40
N PHE A 68 5.82 9.40 -6.50
CA PHE A 68 4.98 9.07 -5.35
C PHE A 68 3.49 9.26 -5.66
N ARG A 69 2.70 8.20 -5.48
CA ARG A 69 1.24 8.20 -5.58
C ARG A 69 0.65 8.01 -4.19
N LEU A 70 0.02 9.04 -3.66
CA LEU A 70 -0.34 9.15 -2.24
C LEU A 70 -1.85 9.04 -2.04
N TYR A 71 -2.28 8.03 -1.29
CA TYR A 71 -3.68 7.74 -0.99
C TYR A 71 -3.90 7.80 0.53
N GLY A 72 -4.41 8.94 0.99
CA GLY A 72 -4.57 9.24 2.41
C GLY A 72 -5.88 8.73 3.02
N ARG A 73 -6.09 9.11 4.28
CA ARG A 73 -7.30 8.78 5.03
C ARG A 73 -8.57 9.27 4.33
N ALA A 74 -8.58 10.50 3.80
CA ALA A 74 -9.74 11.04 3.10
C ALA A 74 -10.16 10.17 1.90
N PHE A 75 -9.18 9.64 1.16
CA PHE A 75 -9.42 8.70 0.06
C PHE A 75 -10.16 7.45 0.56
N PHE A 76 -9.65 6.77 1.58
CA PHE A 76 -10.31 5.56 2.11
C PHE A 76 -11.68 5.83 2.73
N HIS A 77 -11.90 7.01 3.33
CA HIS A 77 -13.21 7.37 3.86
C HIS A 77 -14.27 7.56 2.79
N SER A 78 -13.90 7.92 1.56
CA SER A 78 -14.84 7.98 0.44
C SER A 78 -15.50 6.62 0.12
N PHE A 79 -14.90 5.52 0.58
CA PHE A 79 -15.43 4.16 0.45
C PHE A 79 -16.23 3.69 1.67
N SER A 80 -16.46 4.54 2.68
CA SER A 80 -17.27 4.20 3.85
C SER A 80 -18.78 4.38 3.61
N THR A 81 -19.23 4.21 2.36
CA THR A 81 -20.64 4.38 1.98
C THR A 81 -21.47 3.14 2.35
N PRO A 82 -22.79 3.26 2.58
CA PRO A 82 -23.64 2.11 2.86
C PRO A 82 -23.58 1.02 1.79
N GLU A 83 -23.36 1.38 0.52
CA GLU A 83 -23.23 0.42 -0.58
C GLU A 83 -21.94 -0.41 -0.47
N VAL A 84 -20.80 0.24 -0.22
CA VAL A 84 -19.52 -0.45 -0.05
C VAL A 84 -19.52 -1.29 1.23
N LEU A 85 -20.11 -0.80 2.31
CA LEU A 85 -20.24 -1.56 3.57
C LEU A 85 -21.19 -2.75 3.46
N ARG A 86 -22.06 -2.81 2.43
CA ARG A 86 -22.90 -3.99 2.14
C ARG A 86 -22.16 -5.06 1.34
N THR A 87 -21.16 -4.68 0.55
CA THR A 87 -20.41 -5.58 -0.34
C THR A 87 -19.04 -5.97 0.23
N THR A 88 -18.47 -5.12 1.08
CA THR A 88 -17.18 -5.27 1.74
C THR A 88 -17.31 -5.08 3.25
N ASP A 89 -16.46 -5.76 4.03
CA ASP A 89 -16.49 -5.62 5.49
C ASP A 89 -15.53 -4.50 5.96
N ASP A 90 -14.54 -4.14 5.13
CA ASP A 90 -13.54 -3.10 5.39
C ASP A 90 -13.48 -2.14 4.17
N PRO A 91 -13.77 -0.84 4.33
CA PRO A 91 -13.76 0.12 3.21
C PRO A 91 -12.38 0.26 2.55
N ARG A 92 -11.31 -0.20 3.21
CA ARG A 92 -9.98 -0.29 2.61
C ARG A 92 -9.90 -1.32 1.49
N ASP A 93 -10.72 -2.36 1.51
CA ASP A 93 -10.73 -3.36 0.43
C ASP A 93 -11.09 -2.69 -0.90
N ALA A 94 -12.20 -1.95 -0.93
CA ALA A 94 -12.62 -1.18 -2.10
C ALA A 94 -11.61 -0.09 -2.48
N GLY A 95 -11.05 0.61 -1.48
CA GLY A 95 -10.00 1.61 -1.72
C GLY A 95 -8.76 1.01 -2.38
N TRP A 96 -8.29 -0.15 -1.92
CA TRP A 96 -7.13 -0.82 -2.51
C TRP A 96 -7.42 -1.39 -3.88
N GLN A 97 -8.60 -1.98 -4.12
CA GLN A 97 -9.01 -2.39 -5.46
C GLN A 97 -9.00 -1.20 -6.43
N ARG A 98 -9.48 -0.03 -5.99
CA ARG A 98 -9.42 1.21 -6.78
C ARG A 98 -7.99 1.65 -7.05
N ILE A 99 -7.12 1.65 -6.04
CA ILE A 99 -5.69 1.97 -6.21
C ILE A 99 -5.05 1.04 -7.24
N LEU A 100 -5.19 -0.28 -7.09
CA LEU A 100 -4.58 -1.24 -8.02
C LEU A 100 -5.07 -1.01 -9.46
N SER A 101 -6.37 -0.80 -9.65
CA SER A 101 -6.97 -0.51 -10.95
C SER A 101 -6.47 0.80 -11.57
N GLU A 102 -6.45 1.91 -10.82
CA GLU A 102 -5.96 3.21 -11.30
C GLU A 102 -4.48 3.19 -11.70
N ASN A 103 -3.72 2.27 -11.11
CA ASN A 103 -2.30 2.13 -11.33
C ASN A 103 -1.96 1.04 -12.37
N ASN A 104 -2.97 0.44 -13.01
CA ASN A 104 -2.82 -0.68 -13.95
C ASN A 104 -1.99 -1.83 -13.37
N ILE A 105 -2.25 -2.17 -12.11
CA ILE A 105 -1.61 -3.28 -11.41
C ILE A 105 -2.52 -4.50 -11.49
N GLU A 106 -1.95 -5.60 -12.00
CA GLU A 106 -2.66 -6.87 -12.11
C GLU A 106 -2.88 -7.48 -10.71
N PHE A 107 -4.14 -7.83 -10.44
CA PHE A 107 -4.55 -8.56 -9.25
C PHE A 107 -5.67 -9.54 -9.61
N GLU A 108 -5.69 -10.70 -8.97
CA GLU A 108 -6.67 -11.75 -9.24
C GLU A 108 -7.50 -12.05 -8.00
N VAL A 109 -8.78 -12.40 -8.19
CA VAL A 109 -9.60 -12.93 -7.11
C VAL A 109 -9.34 -14.43 -7.00
N LEU A 110 -8.65 -14.84 -5.93
CA LEU A 110 -8.22 -16.22 -5.73
C LEU A 110 -9.42 -17.17 -5.67
N ARG A 111 -9.22 -18.38 -6.21
CA ARG A 111 -10.20 -19.47 -6.14
C ARG A 111 -9.56 -20.68 -5.46
N SER A 112 -9.98 -20.98 -4.24
CA SER A 112 -9.53 -22.18 -3.52
C SER A 112 -10.50 -23.34 -3.75
N ARG A 113 -9.97 -24.51 -4.14
CA ARG A 113 -10.80 -25.71 -4.36
C ARG A 113 -11.29 -26.27 -3.01
N LEU A 114 -12.59 -26.43 -2.87
CA LEU A 114 -13.26 -27.06 -1.73
C LEU A 114 -13.40 -28.57 -1.98
N GLY A 115 -12.44 -29.35 -1.45
CA GLY A 115 -12.51 -30.81 -1.43
C GLY A 115 -12.37 -31.49 -2.81
N ALA A 116 -12.72 -32.78 -2.86
CA ALA A 116 -12.59 -33.59 -4.06
C ALA A 116 -13.59 -33.20 -5.18
N ASP A 117 -14.71 -32.57 -4.84
CA ASP A 117 -15.88 -32.44 -5.70
C ASP A 117 -15.87 -31.24 -6.68
N ASN A 118 -14.71 -30.77 -7.11
CA ASN A 118 -14.55 -29.63 -8.06
C ASN A 118 -15.31 -28.33 -7.68
N ARG A 119 -15.72 -28.17 -6.42
CA ARG A 119 -16.28 -26.91 -5.93
C ARG A 119 -15.14 -25.94 -5.66
N TYR A 120 -15.33 -24.65 -5.98
CA TYR A 120 -14.36 -23.60 -5.70
C TYR A 120 -15.00 -22.56 -4.78
N ARG A 121 -14.24 -22.12 -3.76
CA ARG A 121 -14.52 -20.91 -2.99
C ARG A 121 -13.76 -19.78 -3.64
N GLN A 122 -14.48 -18.74 -4.07
CA GLN A 122 -13.85 -17.48 -4.42
C GLN A 122 -13.45 -16.79 -3.12
N GLU A 123 -12.16 -16.52 -2.94
CA GLU A 123 -11.69 -15.74 -1.80
C GLU A 123 -12.02 -14.29 -2.03
N LYS A 124 -12.59 -13.65 -1.01
CA LYS A 124 -12.86 -12.22 -1.04
C LYS A 124 -11.53 -11.49 -0.97
N PHE A 125 -11.36 -10.47 -1.80
CA PHE A 125 -10.19 -9.60 -1.74
C PHE A 125 -10.11 -8.96 -0.35
N GLU A 126 -8.94 -9.06 0.29
CA GLU A 126 -8.65 -8.43 1.57
C GLU A 126 -7.34 -7.67 1.49
N TRP A 127 -7.38 -6.37 1.79
CA TRP A 127 -6.19 -5.52 1.67
C TRP A 127 -5.02 -5.99 2.55
N ARG A 128 -5.31 -6.66 3.67
CA ARG A 128 -4.30 -7.22 4.59
C ARG A 128 -3.45 -8.30 3.92
N ASN A 129 -4.03 -8.98 2.93
CA ASN A 129 -3.42 -10.08 2.19
C ASN A 129 -3.06 -9.65 0.75
N LEU A 130 -2.80 -8.36 0.52
CA LEU A 130 -2.44 -7.81 -0.78
C LEU A 130 -1.36 -8.63 -1.51
N GLY A 131 -0.37 -9.16 -0.78
CA GLY A 131 0.71 -9.96 -1.35
C GLY A 131 0.28 -11.30 -1.97
N THR A 132 -0.92 -11.77 -1.62
CA THR A 132 -1.50 -12.98 -2.19
C THR A 132 -2.38 -12.68 -3.41
N PHE A 133 -2.97 -11.48 -3.49
CA PHE A 133 -3.88 -11.09 -4.57
C PHE A 133 -3.17 -10.38 -5.73
N VAL A 134 -2.09 -9.65 -5.46
CA VAL A 134 -1.33 -8.95 -6.51
C VAL A 134 -0.46 -9.97 -7.26
N THR A 135 -0.66 -10.06 -8.57
CA THR A 135 0.05 -11.01 -9.45
C THR A 135 1.06 -10.31 -10.37
N ASP A 136 1.07 -8.97 -10.37
CA ASP A 136 1.94 -8.16 -11.20
C ASP A 136 3.43 -8.32 -10.82
N PRO A 137 4.30 -8.81 -11.72
CA PRO A 137 5.72 -9.03 -11.44
C PRO A 137 6.52 -7.73 -11.24
N ARG A 138 5.95 -6.57 -11.58
CA ARG A 138 6.55 -5.26 -11.34
C ARG A 138 6.47 -4.84 -9.87
N VAL A 139 5.55 -5.43 -9.11
CA VAL A 139 5.23 -4.99 -7.77
C VAL A 139 6.16 -5.61 -6.74
N THR A 140 6.64 -4.77 -5.83
CA THR A 140 7.23 -5.17 -4.55
C THR A 140 6.43 -4.53 -3.44
N LEU A 141 5.91 -5.34 -2.53
CA LEU A 141 5.32 -4.83 -1.30
C LEU A 141 6.43 -4.39 -0.36
N VAL A 142 6.27 -3.18 0.17
CA VAL A 142 7.21 -2.61 1.13
C VAL A 142 6.50 -2.50 2.48
N THR A 143 7.01 -3.26 3.45
CA THR A 143 6.48 -3.33 4.81
C THR A 143 7.54 -2.92 5.81
N GLY A 144 7.18 -2.88 7.09
CA GLY A 144 8.14 -2.71 8.18
C GLY A 144 7.71 -1.79 9.30
N GLY A 145 8.56 -1.78 10.32
CA GLY A 145 8.47 -0.90 11.47
C GLY A 145 9.00 0.49 11.16
N GLU A 146 9.04 1.33 12.19
CA GLU A 146 9.52 2.69 12.04
C GLU A 146 10.96 2.75 11.51
N GLY A 147 11.16 3.43 10.38
CA GLY A 147 12.47 3.59 9.74
C GLY A 147 13.05 2.34 9.10
N GLN A 148 12.27 1.26 8.97
CA GLN A 148 12.71 -0.02 8.42
C GLN A 148 11.91 -0.35 7.15
N LEU A 149 12.63 -0.60 6.05
CA LEU A 149 12.05 -1.02 4.77
C LEU A 149 12.33 -2.51 4.56
N PHE A 150 11.28 -3.34 4.61
CA PHE A 150 11.33 -4.73 4.20
C PHE A 150 10.65 -4.88 2.85
N TYR A 151 11.25 -5.69 1.98
CA TYR A 151 10.81 -5.85 0.60
C TYR A 151 10.32 -7.27 0.39
N GLU A 152 9.05 -7.40 0.02
CA GLU A 152 8.40 -8.67 -0.24
C GLU A 152 7.89 -8.68 -1.67
N THR A 153 8.31 -9.67 -2.46
CA THR A 153 7.71 -9.90 -3.77
C THR A 153 6.39 -10.63 -3.58
N PRO A 154 5.28 -10.18 -4.18
CA PRO A 154 4.01 -10.89 -4.12
C PRO A 154 4.17 -12.36 -4.51
N SER A 155 3.41 -13.22 -3.85
CA SER A 155 3.55 -14.67 -4.01
C SER A 155 3.16 -15.08 -5.43
N ALA A 156 4.10 -15.70 -6.16
CA ALA A 156 3.83 -16.34 -7.45
C ALA A 156 3.02 -17.66 -7.32
N ALA A 157 2.56 -18.00 -6.11
CA ALA A 157 2.13 -19.36 -5.74
C ALA A 157 0.85 -19.89 -6.40
N ASN A 158 0.24 -19.17 -7.35
CA ASN A 158 -1.01 -19.61 -7.99
C ASN A 158 -0.96 -19.64 -9.54
N ARG A 159 0.24 -19.71 -10.14
CA ARG A 159 0.36 -20.06 -11.56
C ARG A 159 0.35 -21.57 -11.77
#